data_AF-A0A8D7ZW96-F1
#
_entry.id   AF-A0A8D7ZW96-F1
#
_cell.length_a   1.000
_cell.length_b   1.000
_cell.length_c   1.000
_cell.angle_alpha   90.00
_cell.angle_beta   90.00
_cell.angle_gamma   90.00
#
_symmetry.space_group_name_H-M   'P 1'
#
loop_
_entity.id
_entity.type
_entity.pdbx_description
1 polymer ?
#
loop_
_entity_poly.entity_id
_entity_poly.type
_entity_poly.pdbx_seq_one_letter_code
_entity_poly.pdbx_strand_id
1 'polypeptide(L)'
;IKQKMLLRQLSSRPLPRAFTNLSPATFGGLHLRHPIPHPADFTYRFRTTSTFPAMSTATEPKRFKEDGEIVIGTHDGVFHCDEVLACFMLQQLPKYAGATVRRTRDLKVLDQCDIVVDVGAVFDPDTNRYDHHQASFQETLNSLRPEVKVKREIRLSSAGLIYTYFGEEVIRKVLERNSIA
;
A
#
# COMPACT_ATOMS: atom_id res chain seq x y z
N ILE A 1 8.63 -25.72 -18.42
CA ILE A 1 8.87 -27.15 -18.09
C ILE A 1 9.32 -27.38 -16.62
N LYS A 2 9.26 -26.38 -15.72
CA LYS A 2 9.52 -26.58 -14.27
C LYS A 2 8.39 -26.08 -13.36
N GLN A 3 7.15 -26.45 -13.66
CA GLN A 3 6.00 -26.26 -12.76
C GLN A 3 5.15 -27.53 -12.57
N LYS A 4 5.54 -28.67 -13.19
CA LYS A 4 4.80 -29.95 -13.07
C LYS A 4 5.41 -30.96 -12.07
N MET A 5 6.47 -30.63 -11.35
CA MET A 5 7.15 -31.58 -10.44
C MET A 5 6.82 -31.44 -8.96
N LEU A 6 6.09 -30.41 -8.52
CA LEU A 6 5.80 -30.21 -7.08
C LEU A 6 4.44 -30.76 -6.63
N LEU A 7 3.58 -31.18 -7.55
CA LEU A 7 2.22 -31.68 -7.25
C LEU A 7 2.11 -33.21 -7.07
N ARG A 8 3.24 -33.94 -7.02
CA ARG A 8 3.25 -35.42 -6.91
C ARG A 8 3.75 -35.98 -5.57
N GLN A 9 3.94 -35.16 -4.53
CA GLN A 9 4.45 -35.65 -3.23
C GLN A 9 3.54 -35.44 -2.01
N LEU A 10 2.24 -35.17 -2.18
CA LEU A 10 1.30 -35.03 -1.05
C LEU A 10 0.20 -36.11 -1.00
N SER A 11 0.36 -37.24 -1.69
CA SER A 11 -0.67 -38.28 -1.82
C SER A 11 -0.57 -39.47 -0.83
N SER A 12 0.27 -39.43 0.20
CA SER A 12 0.47 -40.62 1.04
C SER A 12 0.81 -40.29 2.50
N ARG A 13 -0.19 -39.78 3.24
CA ARG A 13 -0.18 -39.85 4.72
C ARG A 13 -1.57 -40.20 5.23
N PRO A 14 -1.74 -41.27 6.02
CA PRO A 14 -3.03 -41.64 6.60
C PRO A 14 -3.42 -40.72 7.76
N LEU A 15 -4.72 -40.46 7.89
CA LEU A 15 -5.33 -39.72 9.00
C LEU A 15 -5.39 -40.60 10.26
N PRO A 16 -4.98 -40.12 11.45
CA PRO A 16 -5.27 -40.82 12.69
C PRO A 16 -6.71 -40.56 13.14
N ARG A 17 -7.39 -41.66 13.52
CA ARG A 17 -8.73 -41.69 14.13
C ARG A 17 -8.71 -41.17 15.57
N ALA A 18 -9.84 -40.59 15.96
CA ALA A 18 -10.16 -40.01 17.25
C ALA A 18 -10.02 -40.98 18.43
N PHE A 19 -9.64 -40.43 19.59
CA PHE A 19 -9.88 -41.00 20.92
C PHE A 19 -10.80 -40.09 21.73
N THR A 20 -11.67 -40.73 22.48
CA THR A 20 -12.82 -40.23 23.22
C THR A 20 -12.49 -39.77 24.65
N ASN A 21 -13.26 -38.79 25.12
CA ASN A 21 -13.73 -38.51 26.50
C ASN A 21 -12.72 -38.23 27.64
N LEU A 22 -12.87 -37.07 28.31
CA LEU A 22 -13.28 -36.94 29.73
C LEU A 22 -13.36 -35.47 30.22
N SER A 23 -14.56 -35.10 30.73
CA SER A 23 -15.00 -34.20 31.84
C SER A 23 -14.59 -32.71 31.97
N PRO A 24 -15.46 -31.87 32.58
CA PRO A 24 -15.37 -30.41 32.57
C PRO A 24 -14.62 -29.85 33.79
N ALA A 25 -13.84 -28.79 33.58
CA ALA A 25 -13.32 -27.96 34.66
C ALA A 25 -13.86 -26.53 34.53
N THR A 26 -14.67 -26.17 35.52
CA THR A 26 -15.07 -24.81 35.89
C THR A 26 -13.85 -24.03 36.39
N PHE A 27 -13.85 -22.70 36.19
CA PHE A 27 -13.10 -21.58 36.81
C PHE A 27 -12.55 -20.68 35.70
N GLY A 28 -12.67 -19.37 35.71
CA GLY A 28 -13.22 -18.40 36.66
C GLY A 28 -13.01 -17.04 36.00
N GLY A 29 -13.95 -16.12 36.19
CA GLY A 29 -13.81 -14.76 35.68
C GLY A 29 -12.62 -14.06 36.34
N LEU A 30 -11.79 -13.41 35.53
CA LEU A 30 -11.00 -12.28 35.99
C LEU A 30 -11.12 -11.16 34.96
N HIS A 31 -11.94 -10.19 35.34
CA HIS A 31 -12.18 -8.95 34.64
C HIS A 31 -11.00 -8.02 34.94
N LEU A 32 -10.00 -7.97 34.07
CA LEU A 32 -8.97 -6.92 34.09
C LEU A 32 -9.21 -6.02 32.88
N ARG A 33 -9.99 -4.97 33.14
CA ARG A 33 -10.14 -3.83 32.24
C ARG A 33 -8.79 -3.12 32.18
N HIS A 34 -8.17 -3.12 31.01
CA HIS A 34 -7.10 -2.19 30.69
C HIS A 34 -7.61 -1.23 29.61
N PRO A 35 -7.42 0.08 29.78
CA PRO A 35 -8.00 1.08 28.90
C PRO A 35 -7.40 0.96 27.50
N ILE A 36 -8.29 0.92 26.51
CA ILE A 36 -7.98 1.08 25.08
C ILE A 36 -7.46 2.51 24.90
N PRO A 37 -6.23 2.74 24.41
CA PRO A 37 -5.77 4.08 24.10
C PRO A 37 -6.51 4.61 22.87
N HIS A 38 -7.15 5.77 23.05
CA HIS A 38 -7.88 6.51 22.04
C HIS A 38 -6.92 7.03 20.94
N PRO A 39 -7.34 7.09 19.66
CA PRO A 39 -6.51 7.63 18.58
C PRO A 39 -6.50 9.16 18.64
N ALA A 40 -5.71 9.72 19.54
CA ALA A 40 -5.45 11.14 19.62
C ALA A 40 -4.06 11.40 20.20
N ASP A 41 -3.00 10.85 19.59
CA ASP A 41 -1.61 11.24 19.92
C ASP A 41 -0.61 10.95 18.78
N PHE A 42 -1.03 11.17 17.53
CA PHE A 42 -0.07 11.41 16.44
C PHE A 42 -0.41 12.74 15.77
N THR A 43 -0.18 13.83 16.49
CA THR A 43 -0.23 15.16 15.91
C THR A 43 1.10 15.45 15.24
N TYR A 44 1.14 15.39 13.92
CA TYR A 44 2.22 15.96 13.13
C TYR A 44 2.13 17.49 13.27
N ARG A 45 2.90 18.07 14.21
CA ARG A 45 3.01 19.52 14.37
C ARG A 45 3.83 20.10 13.22
N PHE A 46 3.17 20.70 12.24
CA PHE A 46 3.81 21.68 11.35
C PHE A 46 4.21 22.91 12.17
N ARG A 47 5.51 23.16 12.30
CA ARG A 47 6.05 24.42 12.84
C ARG A 47 6.41 25.31 11.66
N THR A 48 5.52 26.23 11.29
CA THR A 48 5.84 27.29 10.33
C THR A 48 6.41 28.49 11.08
N THR A 49 7.72 28.70 10.95
CA THR A 49 8.29 30.05 11.07
C THR A 49 9.28 30.22 9.92
N SER A 50 8.87 30.92 8.87
CA SER A 50 9.78 31.53 7.91
C SER A 50 9.35 32.96 7.65
N THR A 51 10.13 33.89 8.19
CA THR A 51 10.24 35.26 7.69
C THR A 51 11.07 35.21 6.41
N PHE A 52 10.51 35.65 5.28
CA PHE A 52 11.23 35.84 4.02
C PHE A 52 11.28 37.33 3.67
N PRO A 53 12.42 37.87 3.19
CA PRO A 53 12.42 39.05 2.33
C PRO A 53 12.23 38.65 0.85
N ALA A 54 11.64 39.56 0.08
CA ALA A 54 11.22 39.39 -1.30
C ALA A 54 12.35 39.57 -2.34
N MET A 55 12.35 38.78 -3.41
CA MET A 55 12.45 39.27 -4.80
C MET A 55 12.27 38.16 -5.86
N SER A 56 11.26 38.38 -6.71
CA SER A 56 11.17 38.18 -8.18
C SER A 56 12.07 37.14 -8.87
N THR A 57 11.44 36.07 -9.36
CA THR A 57 11.18 35.84 -10.80
C THR A 57 10.00 34.88 -10.95
N ALA A 58 9.02 35.26 -11.78
CA ALA A 58 7.76 34.55 -11.97
C ALA A 58 7.94 33.19 -12.66
N THR A 59 7.36 32.16 -12.05
CA THR A 59 6.77 30.99 -12.75
C THR A 59 5.47 30.65 -12.01
N GLU A 60 4.36 30.72 -12.73
CA GLU A 60 2.96 30.63 -12.29
C GLU A 60 2.61 29.37 -11.44
N PRO A 61 1.59 29.44 -10.56
CA PRO A 61 1.22 28.36 -9.65
C PRO A 61 0.39 27.28 -10.37
N LYS A 62 0.73 25.99 -10.23
CA LYS A 62 -0.10 24.92 -10.77
C LYS A 62 -1.30 24.60 -9.85
N ARG A 63 -2.36 25.38 -10.08
CA ARG A 63 -3.77 25.03 -10.26
C ARG A 63 -4.44 24.13 -9.21
N PHE A 64 -5.38 24.71 -8.48
CA PHE A 64 -6.48 24.01 -7.80
C PHE A 64 -7.26 23.17 -8.84
N LYS A 65 -7.33 21.85 -8.64
CA LYS A 65 -8.25 21.00 -9.41
C LYS A 65 -9.67 21.25 -8.90
N GLU A 66 -10.49 21.91 -9.71
CA GLU A 66 -11.96 21.85 -9.58
C GLU A 66 -12.42 20.40 -9.77
N ASP A 67 -13.54 20.02 -9.13
CA ASP A 67 -14.10 18.67 -8.89
C ASP A 67 -14.11 17.68 -10.08
N GLY A 68 -12.93 17.29 -10.58
CA GLY A 68 -12.75 16.54 -11.81
C GLY A 68 -11.89 15.30 -11.57
N GLU A 69 -12.54 14.14 -11.62
CA GLU A 69 -12.01 12.78 -11.78
C GLU A 69 -10.56 12.53 -11.28
N ILE A 70 -10.43 11.78 -10.19
CA ILE A 70 -9.14 11.29 -9.70
C ILE A 70 -8.55 10.30 -10.70
N VAL A 71 -7.27 10.46 -11.07
CA VAL A 71 -6.60 9.62 -12.08
C VAL A 71 -5.39 8.87 -11.49
N ILE A 72 -5.35 7.56 -11.74
CA ILE A 72 -4.19 6.69 -11.49
C ILE A 72 -3.45 6.50 -12.83
N GLY A 73 -2.22 7.01 -12.92
CA GLY A 73 -1.35 6.81 -14.07
C GLY A 73 -0.54 5.50 -13.98
N THR A 74 -0.46 4.74 -15.06
CA THR A 74 0.41 3.56 -15.17
C THR A 74 0.86 3.32 -16.61
N HIS A 75 1.76 2.36 -16.87
CA HIS A 75 2.30 2.11 -18.20
C HIS A 75 1.26 1.54 -19.18
N ASP A 76 1.48 1.74 -20.47
CA ASP A 76 0.67 1.20 -21.58
C ASP A 76 1.20 -0.12 -22.18
N GLY A 77 2.16 -0.77 -21.51
CA GLY A 77 2.70 -2.07 -21.92
C GLY A 77 1.79 -3.28 -21.61
N VAL A 78 2.35 -4.49 -21.76
CA VAL A 78 1.69 -5.74 -21.32
C VAL A 78 1.35 -5.63 -19.83
N PHE A 79 0.19 -6.13 -19.44
CA PHE A 79 -0.21 -6.13 -18.05
C PHE A 79 0.75 -6.99 -17.21
N HIS A 80 1.28 -6.43 -16.14
CA HIS A 80 1.93 -7.19 -15.08
C HIS A 80 0.98 -7.29 -13.88
N CYS A 81 1.26 -8.22 -12.97
CA CYS A 81 0.47 -8.30 -11.74
C CYS A 81 0.75 -7.10 -10.82
N ASP A 82 1.88 -6.42 -11.02
CA ASP A 82 2.37 -5.38 -10.14
C ASP A 82 1.49 -4.13 -10.21
N GLU A 83 1.36 -3.51 -11.38
CA GLU A 83 0.57 -2.31 -11.57
C GLU A 83 -0.93 -2.58 -11.41
N VAL A 84 -1.39 -3.78 -11.80
CA VAL A 84 -2.79 -4.18 -11.62
C VAL A 84 -3.13 -4.28 -10.13
N LEU A 85 -2.28 -4.91 -9.33
CA LEU A 85 -2.48 -5.02 -7.88
C LEU A 85 -2.37 -3.65 -7.19
N ALA A 86 -1.43 -2.81 -7.62
CA ALA A 86 -1.29 -1.44 -7.14
C ALA A 86 -2.58 -0.63 -7.37
N CYS A 87 -3.12 -0.64 -8.60
CA CYS A 87 -4.37 0.03 -8.94
C CYS A 87 -5.55 -0.50 -8.11
N PHE A 88 -5.66 -1.83 -7.97
CA PHE A 88 -6.70 -2.44 -7.17
C PHE A 88 -6.65 -1.98 -5.71
N MET A 89 -5.47 -2.01 -5.08
CA MET A 89 -5.29 -1.58 -3.69
C MET A 89 -5.71 -0.12 -3.50
N LEU A 90 -5.26 0.77 -4.39
CA LEU A 90 -5.65 2.19 -4.34
C LEU A 90 -7.17 2.36 -4.41
N GLN A 91 -7.85 1.66 -5.32
CA GLN A 91 -9.30 1.73 -5.47
C GLN A 91 -10.09 1.20 -4.27
N GLN A 92 -9.44 0.58 -3.27
CA GLN A 92 -10.12 0.24 -2.01
C GLN A 92 -10.24 1.44 -1.07
N LEU A 93 -9.51 2.52 -1.32
CA LEU A 93 -9.51 3.73 -0.52
C LEU A 93 -10.59 4.70 -1.01
N PRO A 94 -11.29 5.43 -0.09
CA PRO A 94 -12.33 6.38 -0.47
C PRO A 94 -11.88 7.42 -1.50
N LYS A 95 -10.64 7.93 -1.39
CA LYS A 95 -10.07 8.92 -2.31
C LYS A 95 -10.00 8.42 -3.76
N TYR A 96 -9.69 7.13 -3.97
CA TYR A 96 -9.45 6.56 -5.30
C TYR A 96 -10.54 5.56 -5.71
N ALA A 97 -11.62 5.42 -4.94
CA ALA A 97 -12.66 4.40 -5.18
C ALA A 97 -13.30 4.50 -6.58
N GLY A 98 -13.47 5.71 -7.09
CA GLY A 98 -13.94 6.00 -8.44
C GLY A 98 -12.86 6.47 -9.40
N ALA A 99 -11.58 6.22 -9.09
CA ALA A 99 -10.49 6.74 -9.89
C ALA A 99 -10.38 6.04 -11.25
N THR A 100 -10.15 6.82 -12.29
CA THR A 100 -9.89 6.32 -13.65
C THR A 100 -8.43 5.95 -13.82
N VAL A 101 -8.18 4.78 -14.42
CA VAL A 101 -6.83 4.31 -14.72
C VAL A 101 -6.40 4.80 -16.09
N ARG A 102 -5.39 5.66 -16.14
CA ARG A 102 -4.77 6.16 -17.37
C ARG A 102 -3.51 5.36 -17.67
N ARG A 103 -3.52 4.61 -18.77
CA ARG A 103 -2.37 3.85 -19.26
C ARG A 103 -1.60 4.64 -20.32
N THR A 104 -0.37 5.03 -20.03
CA THR A 104 0.51 5.81 -20.91
C THR A 104 1.96 5.83 -20.42
N ARG A 105 2.91 6.14 -21.29
CA ARG A 105 4.30 6.49 -20.93
C ARG A 105 4.64 7.97 -21.18
N ASP A 106 3.68 8.78 -21.62
CA ASP A 106 3.89 10.21 -21.81
C ASP A 106 3.99 10.91 -20.45
N LEU A 107 5.20 11.37 -20.11
CA LEU A 107 5.48 12.09 -18.88
C LEU A 107 4.57 13.31 -18.68
N LYS A 108 4.20 14.02 -19.75
CA LYS A 108 3.31 15.19 -19.64
C LYS A 108 1.90 14.82 -19.22
N VAL A 109 1.45 13.61 -19.56
CA VAL A 109 0.15 13.07 -19.13
C VAL A 109 0.26 12.54 -17.70
N LEU A 110 1.36 11.85 -17.38
CA LEU A 110 1.62 11.35 -16.03
C LEU A 110 1.71 12.47 -14.99
N ASP A 111 2.29 13.62 -15.36
CA ASP A 111 2.36 14.82 -14.52
C ASP A 111 0.99 15.39 -14.11
N GLN A 112 -0.07 15.02 -14.83
CA GLN A 112 -1.44 15.46 -14.55
C GLN A 112 -2.20 14.45 -13.65
N CYS A 113 -1.66 13.24 -13.50
CA CYS A 113 -2.27 12.19 -12.70
C CYS A 113 -2.07 12.46 -11.20
N ASP A 114 -3.07 12.08 -10.40
CA ASP A 114 -3.08 12.28 -8.94
C ASP A 114 -2.12 11.32 -8.23
N ILE A 115 -1.89 10.16 -8.83
CA ILE A 115 -0.93 9.15 -8.39
C ILE A 115 -0.43 8.39 -9.62
N VAL A 116 0.85 8.02 -9.63
CA VAL A 116 1.47 7.27 -10.72
C VAL A 116 2.16 6.03 -10.15
N VAL A 117 1.94 4.88 -10.79
CA VAL A 117 2.48 3.58 -10.39
C VAL A 117 3.13 2.88 -11.58
N ASP A 118 4.26 2.22 -11.34
CA ASP A 118 4.95 1.36 -12.31
C ASP A 118 5.40 2.03 -13.62
N VAL A 119 5.48 3.36 -13.61
CA VAL A 119 5.90 4.16 -14.77
C VAL A 119 6.43 5.53 -14.34
N GLY A 120 7.27 6.13 -15.18
CA GLY A 120 7.75 7.50 -15.01
C GLY A 120 9.17 7.59 -14.45
N ALA A 121 9.77 6.46 -14.05
CA ALA A 121 11.10 6.36 -13.46
C ALA A 121 11.31 7.27 -12.24
N VAL A 122 10.26 7.50 -11.45
CA VAL A 122 10.32 8.28 -10.20
C VAL A 122 9.69 7.51 -9.03
N PHE A 123 10.44 7.42 -7.93
CA PHE A 123 9.90 7.10 -6.60
C PHE A 123 9.96 8.35 -5.74
N ASP A 124 8.79 8.89 -5.41
CA ASP A 124 8.62 10.07 -4.56
C ASP A 124 7.22 10.00 -3.90
N PRO A 125 7.15 9.56 -2.63
CA PRO A 125 5.88 9.48 -1.89
C PRO A 125 5.19 10.83 -1.71
N ASP A 126 5.95 11.93 -1.62
CA ASP A 126 5.38 13.27 -1.38
C ASP A 126 4.59 13.76 -2.59
N THR A 127 4.97 13.31 -3.80
CA THR A 127 4.27 13.61 -5.05
C THR A 127 3.47 12.43 -5.61
N ASN A 128 3.23 11.39 -4.80
CA ASN A 128 2.51 10.17 -5.17
C ASN A 128 3.07 9.51 -6.44
N ARG A 129 4.39 9.33 -6.51
CA ARG A 129 5.09 8.62 -7.59
C ARG A 129 5.69 7.33 -7.03
N TYR A 130 5.23 6.19 -7.54
CA TYR A 130 5.58 4.87 -7.04
C TYR A 130 6.05 3.96 -8.18
N ASP A 131 7.15 4.34 -8.81
CA ASP A 131 7.85 3.51 -9.79
C ASP A 131 9.16 2.97 -9.20
N HIS A 132 9.52 1.74 -9.60
CA HIS A 132 10.68 0.99 -9.10
C HIS A 132 11.69 0.62 -10.21
N HIS A 133 11.42 0.99 -11.47
CA HIS A 133 12.22 0.63 -12.64
C HIS A 133 13.61 1.30 -12.70
N GLN A 134 13.91 2.23 -11.80
CA GLN A 134 15.18 2.94 -11.79
C GLN A 134 16.30 1.98 -11.38
N ALA A 135 17.43 2.03 -12.10
CA ALA A 135 18.62 1.27 -11.72
C ALA A 135 19.09 1.61 -10.30
N SER A 136 18.92 2.87 -9.89
CA SER A 136 19.29 3.40 -8.57
C SER A 136 18.28 3.09 -7.46
N PHE A 137 17.07 2.64 -7.78
CA PHE A 137 16.08 2.32 -6.76
C PHE A 137 16.59 1.15 -5.91
N GLN A 138 16.65 1.26 -4.59
CA GLN A 138 17.17 0.18 -3.73
C GLN A 138 16.29 -0.04 -2.49
N GLU A 139 15.11 0.59 -2.45
CA GLU A 139 14.24 0.56 -1.28
C GLU A 139 13.63 -0.82 -1.05
N THR A 140 13.60 -1.21 0.21
CA THR A 140 13.01 -2.44 0.73
C THR A 140 11.98 -2.11 1.80
N LEU A 141 11.22 -3.11 2.27
CA LEU A 141 10.31 -2.88 3.39
C LEU A 141 11.05 -2.46 4.67
N ASN A 142 12.26 -2.96 4.90
CA ASN A 142 13.05 -2.57 6.08
C ASN A 142 13.61 -1.15 5.96
N SER A 143 13.95 -0.68 4.75
CA SER A 143 14.41 0.71 4.58
C SER A 143 13.27 1.72 4.76
N LEU A 144 12.07 1.40 4.26
CA LEU A 144 10.92 2.31 4.33
C LEU A 144 10.09 2.17 5.62
N ARG A 145 10.06 0.99 6.24
CA ARG A 145 9.29 0.66 7.45
C ARG A 145 10.17 -0.14 8.44
N PRO A 146 11.22 0.47 9.00
CA PRO A 146 12.20 -0.22 9.85
C PRO A 146 11.57 -0.84 11.12
N GLU A 147 10.39 -0.38 11.53
CA GLU A 147 9.67 -0.91 12.68
C GLU A 147 9.04 -2.29 12.44
N VAL A 148 8.78 -2.69 11.19
CA VAL A 148 8.13 -3.98 10.85
C VAL A 148 9.11 -5.16 10.94
N LYS A 149 10.42 -4.91 10.80
CA LYS A 149 11.52 -5.89 10.92
C LYS A 149 11.29 -7.20 10.17
N VAL A 150 11.47 -7.17 8.84
CA VAL A 150 11.45 -8.39 8.02
C VAL A 150 12.84 -9.00 7.85
N LYS A 151 12.93 -10.34 7.72
CA LYS A 151 14.21 -11.04 7.61
C LYS A 151 14.92 -10.86 6.27
N ARG A 152 14.20 -10.48 5.22
CA ARG A 152 14.71 -10.43 3.85
C ARG A 152 14.68 -9.01 3.31
N GLU A 153 15.79 -8.60 2.75
CA GLU A 153 15.92 -7.37 1.98
C GLU A 153 15.51 -7.63 0.53
N ILE A 154 14.22 -7.44 0.24
CA ILE A 154 13.68 -7.55 -1.12
C ILE A 154 13.32 -6.16 -1.59
N ARG A 155 13.88 -5.76 -2.74
CA ARG A 155 13.51 -4.50 -3.41
C ARG A 155 12.02 -4.50 -3.69
N LEU A 156 11.35 -3.40 -3.36
CA LEU A 156 9.92 -3.29 -3.53
C LEU A 156 9.55 -3.11 -5.01
N SER A 157 8.46 -3.76 -5.42
CA SER A 157 7.76 -3.48 -6.66
C SER A 157 6.78 -2.31 -6.46
N SER A 158 6.11 -1.85 -7.51
CA SER A 158 5.11 -0.77 -7.41
C SER A 158 3.96 -1.14 -6.47
N ALA A 159 3.45 -2.37 -6.53
CA ALA A 159 2.47 -2.86 -5.55
C ALA A 159 3.07 -2.93 -4.13
N GLY A 160 4.33 -3.34 -3.99
CA GLY A 160 5.03 -3.33 -2.70
C GLY A 160 5.12 -1.93 -2.11
N LEU A 161 5.40 -0.93 -2.93
CA LEU A 161 5.40 0.49 -2.55
C LEU A 161 4.00 0.95 -2.13
N ILE A 162 2.96 0.69 -2.95
CA ILE A 162 1.59 1.03 -2.57
C ILE A 162 1.18 0.36 -1.26
N TYR A 163 1.51 -0.92 -1.07
CA TYR A 163 1.22 -1.62 0.19
C TYR A 163 1.96 -0.97 1.37
N THR A 164 3.20 -0.54 1.18
CA THR A 164 4.02 0.08 2.23
C THR A 164 3.40 1.37 2.77
N TYR A 165 2.86 2.22 1.88
CA TYR A 165 2.30 3.53 2.23
C TYR A 165 0.80 3.51 2.52
N PHE A 166 0.04 2.61 1.89
CA PHE A 166 -1.42 2.59 1.95
C PHE A 166 -2.01 1.29 2.51
N GLY A 167 -1.21 0.22 2.63
CA GLY A 167 -1.70 -1.15 2.86
C GLY A 167 -2.52 -1.33 4.13
N GLU A 168 -2.15 -0.66 5.23
CA GLU A 168 -2.93 -0.71 6.48
C GLU A 168 -4.34 -0.11 6.30
N GLU A 169 -4.45 0.98 5.55
CA GLU A 169 -5.75 1.59 5.24
C GLU A 169 -6.56 0.75 4.27
N VAL A 170 -5.91 0.17 3.26
CA VAL A 170 -6.54 -0.77 2.33
C VAL A 170 -7.12 -1.97 3.08
N ILE A 171 -6.33 -2.62 3.95
CA ILE A 171 -6.79 -3.77 4.75
C ILE A 171 -7.98 -3.36 5.60
N ARG A 172 -7.89 -2.22 6.30
CA ARG A 172 -8.99 -1.72 7.14
C ARG A 172 -10.27 -1.52 6.34
N LYS A 173 -10.20 -0.85 5.19
CA LYS A 173 -11.37 -0.60 4.32
C LYS A 173 -11.96 -1.88 3.74
N VAL A 174 -11.12 -2.85 3.41
CA VAL A 174 -11.59 -4.17 2.97
C VAL A 174 -12.31 -4.90 4.11
N LEU A 175 -11.77 -4.91 5.33
CA LEU A 175 -12.43 -5.57 6.47
C LEU A 175 -13.76 -4.91 6.84
N GLU A 176 -13.82 -3.58 6.86
CA GLU A 176 -15.05 -2.81 7.08
C GLU A 176 -16.14 -3.16 6.05
N ARG A 177 -15.79 -3.20 4.75
CA ARG A 177 -16.73 -3.53 3.66
C ARG A 177 -17.27 -4.95 3.71
N ASN A 178 -16.53 -5.88 4.31
CA ASN A 178 -16.91 -7.28 4.44
C ASN A 178 -17.52 -7.61 5.80
N SER A 179 -17.74 -6.61 6.67
CA SER A 179 -18.27 -6.79 8.02
C SER A 179 -17.46 -7.76 8.88
N ILE A 180 -16.13 -7.76 8.71
CA ILE A 180 -15.20 -8.58 9.50
C ILE A 180 -14.57 -7.76 10.65
N ALA A 181 -14.70 -6.44 10.61
CA ALA A 181 -14.19 -5.48 11.58
C ALA A 181 -15.28 -4.97 12.54
#